data_AF-A0A2S6SZK3-F1
#
_entry.id   AF-A0A2S6SZK3-F1
#
_cell.length_a   1.000
_cell.length_b   1.000
_cell.length_c   1.000
_cell.angle_alpha   90.00
_cell.angle_beta   90.00
_cell.angle_gamma   90.00
#
_symmetry.space_group_name_H-M   'P 1'
#
loop_
_entity.id
_entity.type
_entity.pdbx_description
1 polymer ?
#
loop_
_entity_poly.entity_id
_entity_poly.type
_entity_poly.pdbx_seq_one_letter_code
_entity_poly.pdbx_strand_id
1 'polypeptide(L)'
;MTQNPKKITFSAFGRDSYYHRDWFKKNGFKFDRSSRKWTVSELPIEHAEEFASYCRKYGLTFERSDRVITEFDYAEYLWDGQRDEFMQPYEKVDLPSPKNKR
;
A
#
# COMPACT_ATOMS: atom_id res chain seq x y z
N MET A 1 -8.80 24.66 23.54
CA MET A 1 -7.88 24.63 22.36
C MET A 1 -8.56 23.84 21.26
N THR A 2 -9.32 24.50 20.38
CA THR A 2 -9.94 23.84 19.23
C THR A 2 -8.85 23.57 18.19
N GLN A 3 -8.28 22.36 18.19
CA GLN A 3 -7.41 21.95 17.09
C GLN A 3 -8.27 21.97 15.82
N ASN A 4 -7.91 22.81 14.84
CA ASN A 4 -8.55 22.79 13.54
C ASN A 4 -8.44 21.35 12.98
N PRO A 5 -9.53 20.75 12.49
CA PRO A 5 -9.48 19.40 11.94
C PRO A 5 -8.45 19.40 10.80
N LYS A 6 -7.44 18.53 10.90
CA LYS A 6 -6.46 18.34 9.84
C LYS A 6 -7.21 17.90 8.58
N LYS A 7 -7.33 18.83 7.65
CA LYS A 7 -7.91 18.63 6.34
C LYS A 7 -6.88 17.95 5.46
N ILE A 8 -7.24 16.82 4.87
CA ILE A 8 -6.37 16.04 4.00
C ILE A 8 -6.93 16.01 2.58
N THR A 9 -6.05 15.75 1.62
CA THR A 9 -6.45 15.38 0.26
C THR A 9 -6.45 13.87 0.17
N PHE A 10 -7.57 13.31 -0.30
CA PHE A 10 -7.72 11.89 -0.55
C PHE A 10 -7.99 11.67 -2.04
N SER A 11 -7.21 10.81 -2.66
CA SER A 11 -7.39 10.42 -4.05
C SER A 11 -7.59 8.91 -4.16
N ALA A 12 -8.59 8.47 -4.92
CA ALA A 12 -8.85 7.07 -5.21
C ALA A 12 -8.82 6.83 -6.72
N PHE A 13 -8.21 5.73 -7.14
CA PHE A 13 -8.05 5.38 -8.55
C PHE A 13 -7.90 3.87 -8.76
N GLY A 14 -7.92 3.46 -10.02
CA GLY A 14 -7.92 2.06 -10.40
C GLY A 14 -8.91 1.79 -11.52
N ARG A 15 -8.77 0.64 -12.18
CA ARG A 15 -9.59 0.23 -13.32
C ARG A 15 -11.08 0.22 -12.97
N ASP A 16 -11.39 -0.25 -11.76
CA ASP A 16 -12.76 -0.46 -11.31
C ASP A 16 -13.37 0.77 -10.63
N SER A 17 -12.59 1.85 -10.47
CA SER A 17 -13.06 3.08 -9.81
C SER A 17 -14.30 3.70 -10.48
N TYR A 18 -14.52 3.44 -11.77
CA TYR A 18 -15.71 3.87 -12.50
C TYR A 18 -17.00 3.23 -11.94
N TYR A 19 -16.95 1.98 -11.48
CA TYR A 19 -18.12 1.29 -10.92
C TYR A 19 -18.51 1.82 -9.53
N HIS A 20 -17.59 2.53 -8.86
CA HIS A 20 -17.80 3.15 -7.56
C HIS A 20 -18.13 4.65 -7.65
N ARG A 21 -18.35 5.17 -8.86
CA ARG A 21 -18.59 6.61 -9.13
C ARG A 21 -19.70 7.22 -8.27
N ASP A 22 -20.77 6.47 -7.99
CA ASP A 22 -21.93 6.99 -7.27
C ASP A 22 -21.61 7.13 -5.78
N TRP A 23 -20.82 6.20 -5.23
CA TRP A 23 -20.26 6.32 -3.89
C TRP A 23 -19.30 7.50 -3.79
N PHE A 24 -18.40 7.66 -4.78
CA PHE A 24 -17.48 8.79 -4.82
C PHE A 24 -18.21 10.15 -4.86
N LYS A 25 -19.20 10.30 -5.76
CA LYS A 25 -20.01 11.52 -5.84
C LYS A 25 -20.77 11.81 -4.55
N LYS A 26 -21.35 10.78 -3.90
CA LYS A 26 -22.05 10.92 -2.62
C LYS A 26 -21.13 11.44 -1.51
N ASN A 27 -19.85 11.06 -1.55
CA ASN A 27 -18.83 11.46 -0.59
C ASN A 27 -18.04 12.72 -1.01
N GLY A 28 -18.51 13.46 -2.01
CA GLY A 28 -17.92 14.75 -2.42
C GLY A 28 -16.67 14.65 -3.29
N PHE A 29 -16.32 13.47 -3.80
CA PHE A 29 -15.21 13.33 -4.72
C PHE A 29 -15.53 13.92 -6.10
N LYS A 30 -14.52 14.53 -6.69
CA LYS A 30 -14.54 15.02 -8.07
C LYS A 30 -13.60 14.17 -8.92
N PHE A 31 -14.07 13.75 -10.09
CA PHE A 31 -13.23 13.01 -11.03
C PHE A 31 -12.34 13.98 -11.81
N ASP A 32 -11.04 13.87 -11.61
CA ASP A 32 -10.04 14.56 -12.40
C ASP A 32 -9.73 13.75 -13.67
N ARG A 33 -10.07 14.32 -14.83
CA ARG A 33 -9.85 13.68 -16.14
C ARG A 33 -8.38 13.60 -16.52
N SER A 34 -7.55 14.52 -16.02
CA SER A 34 -6.12 14.55 -16.34
C SER A 34 -5.39 13.40 -15.66
N SER A 35 -5.64 13.22 -14.36
CA SER A 35 -5.03 12.17 -13.56
C SER A 35 -5.80 10.83 -13.62
N ARG A 36 -7.03 10.83 -14.14
CA ARG A 36 -7.98 9.69 -14.08
C ARG A 36 -8.22 9.21 -12.64
N LYS A 37 -8.24 10.14 -11.68
CA LYS A 37 -8.42 9.86 -10.25
C LYS A 37 -9.67 10.57 -9.73
N TRP A 38 -10.31 9.96 -8.74
CA TRP A 38 -11.31 10.63 -7.91
C TRP A 38 -10.60 11.32 -6.78
N THR A 39 -10.77 12.64 -6.65
CA THR A 39 -10.09 13.42 -5.61
C THR A 39 -11.10 14.19 -4.79
N VAL A 40 -10.92 14.19 -3.47
CA VAL A 40 -11.61 15.07 -2.53
C VAL A 40 -10.57 15.90 -1.80
N SER A 41 -10.70 17.22 -1.91
CA SER A 41 -9.93 18.19 -1.15
C SER A 41 -10.66 18.54 0.13
N GLU A 42 -9.92 18.77 1.21
CA GLU A 42 -10.46 19.16 2.52
C GLU A 42 -11.23 18.08 3.30
N LEU A 43 -10.85 16.82 3.14
CA LEU A 43 -11.47 15.72 3.89
C LEU A 43 -11.04 15.77 5.38
N PRO A 44 -11.99 15.69 6.34
CA PRO A 44 -11.65 15.48 7.75
C PRO A 44 -10.93 14.14 7.95
N ILE A 45 -9.89 14.12 8.78
CA ILE A 45 -9.08 12.91 9.02
C ILE A 45 -9.90 11.72 9.55
N GLU A 46 -11.01 11.98 10.24
CA GLU A 46 -11.92 10.95 10.77
C GLU A 46 -12.54 10.08 9.65
N HIS A 47 -12.85 10.68 8.50
CA HIS A 47 -13.39 9.96 7.34
C HIS A 47 -12.31 9.29 6.48
N ALA A 48 -11.04 9.63 6.69
CA ALA A 48 -9.94 9.11 5.88
C ALA A 48 -9.77 7.60 6.02
N GLU A 49 -9.98 7.05 7.22
CA GLU A 49 -9.87 5.61 7.45
C GLU A 49 -11.07 4.83 6.92
N GLU A 50 -12.27 5.42 6.98
CA GLU A 50 -13.47 4.86 6.35
C GLU A 50 -13.28 4.74 4.83
N PHE A 51 -12.77 5.80 4.20
CA PHE A 51 -12.55 5.83 2.75
C PHE A 51 -11.42 4.88 2.34
N ALA A 52 -10.36 4.79 3.14
CA ALA A 52 -9.29 3.81 2.94
C ALA A 52 -9.82 2.37 3.07
N SER A 53 -10.67 2.10 4.05
CA SER A 53 -11.29 0.78 4.25
C SER A 53 -12.21 0.40 3.09
N TYR A 54 -12.99 1.34 2.57
CA TYR A 54 -13.77 1.15 1.35
C TYR A 54 -12.87 0.78 0.17
N CYS A 55 -11.78 1.53 -0.05
CA CYS A 55 -10.85 1.24 -1.13
C CYS A 55 -10.20 -0.14 -0.99
N ARG A 56 -9.74 -0.52 0.22
CA ARG A 56 -9.19 -1.86 0.50
C ARG A 56 -10.21 -2.98 0.22
N LYS A 57 -11.46 -2.79 0.65
CA LYS A 57 -12.53 -3.78 0.48
C LYS A 57 -12.80 -4.10 -0.99
N TYR A 58 -12.72 -3.10 -1.86
CA TYR A 58 -13.01 -3.22 -3.29
C TYR A 58 -11.74 -3.26 -4.17
N GLY A 59 -10.56 -3.38 -3.57
CA GLY A 59 -9.29 -3.46 -4.32
C GLY A 59 -8.92 -2.18 -5.08
N LEU A 60 -9.42 -1.03 -4.65
CA LEU A 60 -9.10 0.27 -5.25
C LEU A 60 -7.78 0.81 -4.69
N THR A 61 -6.98 1.42 -5.54
CA THR A 61 -5.76 2.13 -5.14
C THR A 61 -6.12 3.51 -4.61
N PHE A 62 -5.42 3.98 -3.58
CA PHE A 62 -5.67 5.32 -3.04
C PHE A 62 -4.38 5.99 -2.54
N GLU A 63 -4.39 7.31 -2.55
CA GLU A 63 -3.36 8.21 -2.07
C GLU A 63 -3.95 9.11 -0.98
N ARG A 64 -3.18 9.34 0.08
CA ARG A 64 -3.56 10.11 1.26
C ARG A 64 -2.48 11.12 1.57
N SER A 65 -2.83 12.40 1.60
CA SER A 65 -1.84 13.47 1.87
C SER A 65 -1.34 13.48 3.32
N ASP A 66 -1.97 12.76 4.25
CA ASP A 66 -1.46 12.59 5.62
C ASP A 66 -0.42 11.49 5.73
N ARG A 67 -0.43 10.53 4.81
CA ARG A 67 0.50 9.39 4.77
C ARG A 67 1.55 9.59 3.68
N VAL A 68 2.05 10.81 3.51
CA VAL A 68 3.20 11.01 2.62
C VAL A 68 4.34 10.18 3.18
N ILE A 69 4.66 9.08 2.52
CA ILE A 69 5.92 8.37 2.66
C ILE A 69 6.94 9.30 2.00
N THR A 70 7.42 10.29 2.73
CA THR A 70 8.39 11.27 2.22
C THR A 70 9.70 10.58 1.88
N GLU A 71 10.02 9.51 2.59
CA GLU A 71 11.20 8.69 2.42
C GLU A 71 10.77 7.22 2.52
N PHE A 72 10.67 6.55 1.38
CA PHE A 72 10.61 5.09 1.38
C PHE A 72 12.03 4.62 1.67
N ASP A 73 12.29 4.19 2.91
CA ASP A 73 13.61 3.67 3.27
C ASP A 73 13.83 2.31 2.59
N TYR A 74 14.52 2.35 1.47
CA TYR A 74 14.95 1.15 0.75
C TYR A 74 15.84 0.26 1.62
N ALA A 75 16.49 0.81 2.66
CA ALA A 75 17.27 0.00 3.60
C ALA A 75 16.34 -0.91 4.41
N GLU A 76 15.32 -0.40 5.10
CA GLU A 76 14.39 -1.26 5.85
C GLU A 76 13.71 -2.34 4.98
N TYR A 77 13.23 -1.97 3.78
CA TYR A 77 12.48 -2.90 2.92
C TYR A 77 13.35 -3.99 2.29
N LEU A 78 14.61 -3.69 1.95
CA LEU A 78 15.54 -4.67 1.38
C LEU A 78 16.31 -5.46 2.45
N TRP A 79 16.38 -4.98 3.68
CA TRP A 79 17.17 -5.59 4.76
C TRP A 79 16.38 -6.45 5.76
N ASP A 80 15.05 -6.56 5.61
CA ASP A 80 14.24 -7.60 6.30
C ASP A 80 14.66 -9.04 5.91
N GLY A 81 15.58 -9.19 4.95
CA GLY A 81 16.15 -10.45 4.48
C GLY A 81 17.42 -10.92 5.21
N GLN A 82 18.02 -10.16 6.12
CA GLN A 82 19.12 -10.65 6.99
C GLN A 82 18.55 -11.21 8.31
N ARG A 83 17.65 -12.19 8.19
CA ARG A 83 17.42 -13.10 9.32
C ARG A 83 18.60 -14.06 9.39
N ASP A 84 19.36 -14.01 10.47
CA ASP A 84 20.41 -15.00 10.79
C ASP A 84 19.91 -16.45 10.66
N GLU A 85 18.60 -16.66 10.81
CA GLU A 85 17.90 -17.92 10.59
C GLU A 85 18.08 -18.52 9.18
N PHE A 86 18.27 -17.69 8.15
CA PHE A 86 18.43 -18.12 6.74
C PHE A 86 19.88 -18.10 6.25
N MET A 87 20.80 -17.52 7.04
CA MET A 87 22.25 -17.55 6.80
C MET A 87 22.91 -18.77 7.46
N GLN A 88 22.19 -19.88 7.60
CA GLN A 88 22.82 -21.11 8.07
C GLN A 88 23.74 -21.68 6.98
N PRO A 89 24.99 -22.05 7.32
CA PRO A 89 25.84 -22.77 6.38
C PRO A 89 25.14 -24.06 5.96
N TYR A 90 25.13 -24.34 4.66
CA TYR A 90 24.53 -25.57 4.13
C TYR A 90 25.11 -26.79 4.85
N GLU A 91 24.25 -27.71 5.29
CA GLU A 91 24.72 -29.00 5.79
C GLU A 91 25.42 -29.74 4.65
N LYS A 92 26.68 -30.10 4.85
CA LYS A 92 27.39 -30.97 3.90
C LYS A 92 26.75 -32.34 3.96
N VAL A 93 25.90 -32.64 2.98
CA VAL A 93 25.40 -34.00 2.76
C VAL A 93 26.56 -34.85 2.24
N ASP A 94 26.97 -35.86 2.99
CA ASP A 94 27.93 -36.85 2.52
C ASP A 94 27.28 -37.68 1.40
N LEU A 95 27.70 -37.42 0.16
CA LEU A 95 27.25 -38.20 -0.98
C LEU A 95 27.76 -39.64 -0.86
N PRO A 96 26.91 -40.66 -1.08
CA PRO A 96 27.35 -42.04 -1.06
C PRO A 96 28.38 -42.29 -2.16
N SER A 97 29.53 -42.83 -1.78
CA SER A 97 30.57 -43.20 -2.75
C SER A 97 30.11 -44.39 -3.61
N PRO A 98 30.37 -44.36 -4.93
CA PRO A 98 29.98 -45.46 -5.81
C PRO A 98 30.74 -46.75 -5.45
N LYS A 99 30.01 -47.86 -5.34
CA LYS A 99 30.54 -49.20 -5.01
C LYS A 99 31.38 -49.87 -6.10
N ASN A 100 31.76 -49.15 -7.16
CA ASN A 100 32.66 -49.70 -8.17
C ASN A 100 34.08 -49.17 -7.94
N LYS A 101 34.85 -49.94 -7.15
CA LYS A 101 36.28 -50.09 -7.43
C LYS A 101 36.40 -51.16 -8.52
N ARG A 102 36.58 -50.73 -9.76
CA ARG A 102 37.18 -51.55 -10.80
C ARG A 102 38.10 -50.69 -11.63
#